data_AF-A0A9E4M1J4-F1
#
_entry.id   AF-A0A9E4M1J4-F1
#
_cell.length_a   1.000
_cell.length_b   1.000
_cell.length_c   1.000
_cell.angle_alpha   90.00
_cell.angle_beta   90.00
_cell.angle_gamma   90.00
#
_symmetry.space_group_name_H-M   'P 1'
#
loop_
_entity.id
_entity.type
_entity.pdbx_description
1 polymer ?
#
loop_
_entity_poly.entity_id
_entity_poly.type
_entity_poly.pdbx_seq_one_letter_code
_entity_poly.pdbx_strand_id
1 'polypeptide(L)' 'MKVLLHQPRREIEVEGPRTVKALLNRLDLVSESVLVIRGDQLLTDEERLRPDDFIEMRPVISGG' A
#
# COMPACT_ATOMS: atom_id res chain seq x y z
N MET A 1 -2.48 -9.69 6.07
CA MET A 1 -2.26 -8.23 6.11
C MET A 1 -3.48 -7.56 5.55
N LYS A 2 -3.94 -6.48 6.18
CA LYS A 2 -5.09 -5.71 5.72
C LYS A 2 -4.63 -4.49 4.93
N VAL A 3 -5.28 -4.22 3.81
CA VAL A 3 -4.97 -3.08 2.95
C VAL A 3 -6.22 -2.25 2.71
N LEU A 4 -6.16 -0.96 3.05
CA LEU A 4 -7.20 0.02 2.79
C LEU A 4 -6.83 0.90 1.60
N LEU A 5 -7.56 0.73 0.50
CA LEU A 5 -7.50 1.59 -0.68
C LEU A 5 -8.47 2.75 -0.48
N HIS A 6 -8.06 4.00 -0.69
CA HIS A 6 -8.92 5.16 -0.40
C HIS A 6 -9.77 5.67 -1.57
N GLN A 7 -9.49 5.31 -2.83
CA GLN A 7 -10.24 5.82 -4.00
C GLN A 7 -10.31 4.79 -5.15
N PRO A 8 -11.42 4.04 -5.30
CA PRO A 8 -12.57 3.97 -4.40
C PRO A 8 -12.22 3.32 -3.05
N ARG A 9 -12.95 3.66 -1.99
CA ARG A 9 -12.70 3.10 -0.65
C ARG A 9 -12.97 1.60 -0.63
N ARG A 10 -11.95 0.78 -0.39
CA ARG A 10 -12.08 -0.68 -0.29
C ARG A 10 -11.05 -1.25 0.68
N GLU A 11 -11.48 -2.17 1.55
CA GLU A 11 -10.58 -2.98 2.39
C GLU A 11 -10.42 -4.36 1.75
N ILE A 12 -9.19 -4.85 1.67
CA ILE A 12 -8.86 -6.19 1.18
C ILE A 12 -7.86 -6.87 2.12
N GLU A 13 -7.91 -8.19 2.15
CA GLU A 13 -6.88 -9.01 2.79
C GLU A 13 -5.88 -9.49 1.73
N VAL A 14 -4.59 -9.33 2.03
CA VAL A 14 -3.50 -9.74 1.16
C VAL A 14 -2.55 -10.64 1.94
N GLU A 15 -2.25 -11.80 1.35
CA GLU A 15 -1.31 -12.79 1.88
C GLU A 15 -0.12 -12.95 0.94
N GLY A 16 1.08 -13.01 1.51
CA GLY A 16 2.32 -13.37 0.79
C GLY A 16 3.31 -12.23 0.50
N PRO A 17 2.91 -10.97 0.20
CA PRO A 17 3.87 -9.89 -0.01
C PRO A 17 4.74 -9.69 1.23
N ARG A 18 6.05 -9.70 1.03
CA ARG A 18 7.03 -9.42 2.10
C ARG A 18 7.57 -7.99 2.04
N THR A 19 7.31 -7.26 0.96
CA THR A 19 7.74 -5.87 0.78
C THR A 19 6.63 -5.02 0.16
N VAL A 20 6.74 -3.70 0.31
CA VAL A 20 5.83 -2.73 -0.33
C VAL A 20 5.81 -2.90 -1.85
N LYS A 21 6.97 -3.01 -2.49
CA LYS A 21 7.07 -3.22 -3.94
C LYS A 21 6.35 -4.48 -4.41
N ALA A 22 6.47 -5.58 -3.67
CA ALA A 22 5.77 -6.82 -4.00
C ALA A 22 4.25 -6.69 -3.84
N LEU A 23 3.79 -5.93 -2.83
CA LEU A 23 2.37 -5.62 -2.65
C LEU A 23 1.84 -4.78 -3.82
N LEU A 24 2.54 -3.71 -4.20
CA LEU A 24 2.16 -2.83 -5.30
C LEU A 24 2.07 -3.59 -6.63
N ASN A 25 3.08 -4.38 -6.96
CA ASN A 25 3.07 -5.23 -8.16
C ASN A 25 1.88 -6.19 -8.18
N ARG A 26 1.52 -6.77 -7.03
CA ARG A 26 0.37 -7.69 -6.93
C ARG A 26 -0.96 -7.00 -7.16
N LEU A 27 -1.06 -5.73 -6.79
CA LEU A 27 -2.26 -4.90 -6.96
C LEU A 27 -2.25 -4.13 -8.30
N ASP A 28 -1.24 -4.36 -9.15
CA ASP A 28 -1.03 -3.64 -10.41
C ASP A 28 -0.96 -2.12 -10.22
N LEU A 29 -0.25 -1.70 -9.16
CA LEU A 29 -0.03 -0.30 -8.80
C LEU A 29 1.45 0.08 -8.94
N VAL A 30 1.70 1.34 -9.24
CA VAL A 30 3.05 1.92 -9.31
C VAL A 30 3.30 2.85 -8.13
N SER A 31 4.51 2.83 -7.57
CA SER A 31 4.89 3.57 -6.36
C SER A 31 4.73 5.09 -6.51
N GLU A 32 4.84 5.61 -7.73
CA GLU A 32 4.65 7.04 -8.04
C GLU A 32 3.18 7.47 -7.96
N SER A 33 2.24 6.53 -8.05
CA SER A 33 0.80 6.79 -8.06
C SER A 33 0.15 6.72 -6.69
N VAL A 34 0.82 6.13 -5.70
CA VAL A 34 0.25 5.86 -4.37
C VAL A 34 1.25 6.05 -3.24
N LEU A 35 0.79 6.66 -2.15
CA LEU A 35 1.48 6.67 -0.87
C LEU A 35 1.07 5.43 -0.08
N VAL A 36 2.06 4.69 0.42
CA VAL A 36 1.88 3.49 1.23
C VAL A 36 2.21 3.80 2.68
N ILE A 37 1.22 3.69 3.56
CA ILE A 37 1.30 4.17 4.94
C ILE A 37 0.98 3.03 5.90
N ARG A 38 1.71 2.96 7.02
CA ARG A 38 1.42 2.06 8.16
C ARG A 38 1.34 2.91 9.42
N GLY A 39 0.13 3.11 9.94
CA GLY A 39 -0.09 4.06 11.03
C GLY A 39 0.23 5.48 10.58
N ASP A 40 1.28 6.07 11.15
CA ASP A 40 1.80 7.40 10.83
C ASP A 40 3.08 7.37 9.96
N GLN A 41 3.57 6.17 9.60
CA GLN A 41 4.81 6.00 8.85
C GLN A 41 4.55 5.83 7.35
N LEU A 42 5.21 6.65 6.53
CA LEU A 42 5.31 6.44 5.08
C LEU A 42 6.37 5.37 4.79
N LEU A 43 6.01 4.36 4.02
CA LEU A 43 6.89 3.23 3.69
C LEU A 43 7.56 3.42 2.33
N THR A 44 8.80 2.94 2.21
CA THR A 44 9.50 2.82 0.93
C THR A 44 9.26 1.44 0.29
N ASP A 45 9.59 1.29 -0.99
CA ASP A 45 9.42 0.06 -1.78
C ASP A 45 10.04 -1.20 -1.13
N GLU A 46 11.20 -1.04 -0.51
CA GLU A 46 12.00 -2.10 0.10
C GLU A 46 11.55 -2.46 1.52
N GLU A 47 10.68 -1.65 2.13
CA GLU A 47 10.24 -1.83 3.50
C GLU A 47 9.47 -3.14 3.66
N ARG A 48 9.72 -3.85 4.77
CA ARG A 48 9.16 -5.18 5.00
C ARG A 48 7.76 -5.10 5.58
N LEU A 49 6.88 -5.93 5.03
CA LEU A 49 5.49 -6.07 5.47
C LEU A 49 5.32 -7.35 6.30
N ARG A 50 4.50 -7.26 7.33
CA ARG A 50 4.15 -8.35 8.24
C ARG A 50 2.70 -8.77 8.04
N PRO A 51 2.35 -10.04 8.34
CA PRO A 51 0.98 -10.55 8.16
C PRO A 51 -0.08 -9.78 8.94
N ASP A 52 0.28 -9.19 10.08
CA ASP A 52 -0.57 -8.42 10.99
C ASP A 52 -0.60 -6.91 10.69
N ASP A 53 0.16 -6.44 9.69
CA ASP A 53 0.15 -5.03 9.32
C ASP A 53 -1.23 -4.59 8.80
N PHE A 54 -1.57 -3.34 9.11
CA PHE A 54 -2.63 -2.57 8.47
C PHE A 54 -2.00 -1.49 7.60
N ILE A 55 -2.21 -1.58 6.29
CA ILE A 55 -1.60 -0.71 5.29
C ILE A 55 -2.66 0.17 4.65
N GLU A 56 -2.42 1.47 4.62
CA GLU A 56 -3.24 2.42 3.91
C GLU A 56 -2.58 2.82 2.59
N MET A 57 -3.36 2.85 1.53
CA MET A 57 -2.94 3.25 0.19
C MET A 57 -3.73 4.48 -0.24
N ARG A 58 -3.02 5.61 -0.34
CA ARG A 58 -3.60 6.91 -0.72
C ARG A 58 -3.07 7.32 -2.10
N PRO A 59 -3.93 7.49 -3.11
CA PRO A 59 -3.48 7.96 -4.40
C PRO A 59 -2.83 9.33 -4.31
N VAL A 60 -1.76 9.52 -5.07
CA VAL A 60 -1.17 10.84 -5.31
C VAL A 60 -1.95 11.47 -6.44
N ILE A 61 -2.78 12.45 -6.12
CA ILE A 61 -3.42 13.29 -7.14
C ILE A 61 -2.44 14.42 -7.42
N SER A 62 -1.80 14.41 -8.59
CA SER A 62 -1.12 15.61 -9.08
C SER A 62 -2.20 16.65 -9.35
N GLY A 63 -2.41 17.56 -8.39
CA GLY A 63 -3.13 18.80 -8.66
C GLY A 63 -2.32 19.54 -9.71
N GLY A 64 -2.85 19.63 -10.93
CA GLY A 64 -2.29 20.47 -11.99
C GLY A 64 -2.28 21.93 -11.58
#